data_AF-A0A1Z8AW76-F1
#
_entry.id   AF-A0A1Z8AW76-F1
#
_cell.length_a   1.000
_cell.length_b   1.000
_cell.length_c   1.000
_cell.angle_alpha   90.00
_cell.angle_beta   90.00
_cell.angle_gamma   90.00
#
_symmetry.space_group_name_H-M   'P 1'
#
loop_
_entity.id
_entity.type
_entity.pdbx_description
1 polymer ?
#
loop_
_entity_poly.entity_id
_entity_poly.type
_entity_poly.pdbx_seq_one_letter_code
_entity_poly.pdbx_strand_id
1 'polypeptide(L)'
;MKIFKYILTVAIAAALTVSCDNDDDFTGEPVTTDFTGTFTTQDQMGRPGINTVFGGTDMNKNNFNVTTPSSQLSFQPSFQNQIEDYYAAYSNTAGTTLTYENNILGLDLPTLTTALSIDVLQVTPDAPTSYFTSTSNFLTGRAIEDDVIDVSLILLFGGANGDRFTSPTNLVSDNVAIEPGVSTSTFPYLTPASF
;
A
#
# COMPACT_ATOMS: atom_id res chain seq x y z
N MET A 1 -40.90 -50.00 1.54
CA MET A 1 -39.67 -50.36 2.28
C MET A 1 -38.36 -50.16 1.51
N LYS A 2 -38.30 -50.29 0.17
CA LYS A 2 -37.01 -50.15 -0.56
C LYS A 2 -36.47 -48.71 -0.61
N ILE A 3 -37.34 -47.70 -0.71
CA ILE A 3 -36.92 -46.29 -0.84
C ILE A 3 -36.33 -45.71 0.47
N PHE A 4 -36.84 -46.14 1.63
CA PHE A 4 -36.29 -45.78 2.94
C PHE A 4 -34.88 -46.34 3.17
N LYS A 5 -34.56 -47.51 2.59
CA LYS A 5 -33.21 -48.09 2.68
C LYS A 5 -32.18 -47.24 1.94
N TYR A 6 -32.53 -46.71 0.77
CA TYR A 6 -31.64 -45.86 -0.04
C TYR A 6 -31.44 -44.47 0.56
N ILE A 7 -32.48 -43.88 1.16
CA ILE A 7 -32.34 -42.58 1.87
C ILE A 7 -31.40 -42.71 3.07
N LEU A 8 -31.50 -43.81 3.82
CA LEU A 8 -30.61 -44.07 4.95
C LEU A 8 -29.15 -44.32 4.53
N THR A 9 -28.93 -44.96 3.37
CA THR A 9 -27.56 -45.19 2.86
C THR A 9 -26.90 -43.90 2.35
N VAL A 10 -27.66 -43.03 1.69
CA VAL A 10 -27.17 -41.73 1.21
C VAL A 10 -26.87 -40.78 2.37
N ALA A 11 -27.70 -40.78 3.42
CA ALA A 11 -27.47 -39.95 4.61
C ALA A 11 -26.20 -40.38 5.40
N ILE A 12 -25.92 -41.68 5.49
CA ILE A 12 -24.71 -42.20 6.14
C ILE A 12 -23.46 -41.92 5.29
N ALA A 13 -23.56 -42.01 3.95
CA ALA A 13 -22.45 -41.65 3.06
C ALA A 13 -22.09 -40.16 3.12
N ALA A 14 -23.09 -39.28 3.22
CA ALA A 14 -22.86 -37.84 3.38
C ALA A 14 -22.25 -37.45 4.74
N ALA A 15 -22.52 -38.24 5.79
CA ALA A 15 -21.92 -38.04 7.12
C ALA A 15 -20.45 -38.50 7.18
N LEU A 16 -20.01 -39.38 6.28
CA LEU A 16 -18.64 -39.89 6.20
C LEU A 16 -17.71 -39.00 5.34
N THR A 17 -18.25 -38.02 4.61
CA THR A 17 -17.47 -37.08 3.78
C THR A 17 -17.41 -35.67 4.35
N VAL A 18 -17.98 -35.42 5.54
CA VAL A 18 -17.69 -34.22 6.33
C VAL A 18 -16.46 -34.51 7.18
N SER A 19 -15.31 -34.53 6.51
CA SER A 19 -14.00 -34.34 7.13
C SER A 19 -13.59 -32.91 6.78
N CYS A 20 -13.92 -31.97 7.66
CA CYS A 20 -12.97 -30.91 7.93
C CYS A 20 -11.92 -31.59 8.81
N ASP A 21 -10.81 -31.99 8.21
CA ASP A 21 -9.64 -32.29 9.03
C ASP A 21 -9.23 -30.97 9.66
N ASN A 22 -9.37 -30.88 10.98
CA ASN A 22 -8.67 -29.86 11.74
C ASN A 22 -7.22 -30.32 11.84
N ASP A 23 -6.44 -30.09 10.79
CA ASP A 23 -4.97 -30.23 10.77
C ASP A 23 -4.29 -29.14 11.65
N ASP A 24 -4.88 -28.82 12.80
CA ASP A 24 -4.43 -27.77 13.73
C ASP A 24 -3.69 -28.36 14.96
N ASP A 25 -3.33 -29.65 14.95
CA ASP A 25 -2.47 -30.22 15.99
C ASP A 25 -1.00 -29.86 15.70
N PHE A 26 -0.69 -28.58 15.89
CA PHE A 26 0.67 -28.12 16.13
C PHE A 26 1.19 -28.80 17.42
N THR A 27 1.92 -29.90 17.27
CA THR A 27 2.52 -30.68 18.38
C THR A 27 3.79 -30.07 18.95
N GLY A 28 4.14 -28.85 18.53
CA GLY A 28 5.09 -28.03 19.27
C GLY A 28 4.42 -27.46 20.50
N GLU A 29 5.12 -27.41 21.64
CA GLU A 29 4.73 -26.53 22.74
C GLU A 29 4.31 -25.18 22.14
N PRO A 30 3.11 -24.66 22.42
CA PRO A 30 2.73 -23.35 21.92
C PRO A 30 3.86 -22.43 22.32
N VAL A 31 4.45 -21.73 21.36
CA VAL A 31 5.38 -20.66 21.69
C VAL A 31 4.53 -19.68 22.50
N THR A 32 4.63 -19.76 23.83
CA THR A 32 3.90 -18.88 24.73
C THR A 32 4.63 -17.55 24.69
N THR A 33 4.48 -16.84 23.57
CA THR A 33 4.85 -15.44 23.49
C THR A 33 3.95 -14.71 24.49
N ASP A 34 4.53 -14.38 25.63
CA ASP A 34 3.86 -13.56 26.63
C ASP A 34 3.63 -12.16 26.04
N PHE A 35 2.39 -11.89 25.62
CA PHE A 35 1.96 -10.57 25.15
C PHE A 35 1.43 -9.71 26.31
N THR A 36 1.68 -10.07 27.57
CA THR A 36 1.32 -9.19 28.69
C THR A 36 2.23 -7.95 28.69
N GLY A 37 1.61 -6.77 28.78
CA GLY A 37 2.32 -5.51 28.72
C GLY A 37 1.38 -4.34 28.46
N THR A 38 1.89 -3.13 28.65
CA THR A 38 1.23 -1.91 28.18
C THR A 38 1.79 -1.57 26.80
N PHE A 39 0.99 -1.73 25.77
CA PHE A 39 1.34 -1.32 24.41
C PHE A 39 0.91 0.12 24.20
N THR A 40 1.81 0.94 23.65
CA THR A 40 1.49 2.28 23.17
C THR A 40 1.78 2.32 21.68
N THR A 41 0.83 2.82 20.90
CA THR A 41 1.07 3.10 19.48
C THR A 41 2.23 4.09 19.36
N GLN A 42 3.26 3.73 18.60
CA GLN A 42 4.41 4.60 18.34
C GLN A 42 4.15 5.43 17.08
N ASP A 43 4.36 4.82 15.93
CA ASP A 43 4.27 5.45 14.62
C ASP A 43 3.55 4.52 13.65
N GLN A 44 2.54 5.03 12.98
CA GLN A 44 1.85 4.37 11.87
C GLN A 44 2.49 4.84 10.58
N MET A 45 3.15 3.90 9.90
CA MET A 45 3.77 4.07 8.58
C MET A 45 3.30 2.93 7.68
N GLY A 46 2.05 2.98 7.26
CA GLY A 46 1.45 2.02 6.34
C GLY A 46 2.02 2.16 4.93
N ARG A 47 2.00 3.37 4.37
CA ARG A 47 2.50 3.69 3.03
C ARG A 47 3.80 4.49 3.11
N PRO A 48 4.91 4.01 2.50
CA PRO A 48 6.18 4.72 2.55
C PRO A 48 6.07 6.15 2.01
N GLY A 49 6.70 7.11 2.70
CA GLY A 49 6.91 8.48 2.23
C GLY A 49 5.69 9.41 2.22
N ILE A 50 4.46 8.89 2.32
CA ILE A 50 3.22 9.68 2.21
C ILE A 50 3.19 10.82 3.23
N ASN A 51 3.22 10.52 4.52
CA ASN A 51 3.16 11.56 5.55
C ASN A 51 4.42 12.45 5.56
N THR A 52 5.57 11.89 5.20
CA THR A 52 6.82 12.65 5.06
C THR A 52 6.69 13.78 4.02
N VAL A 53 6.02 13.51 2.89
CA VAL A 53 5.88 14.44 1.76
C VAL A 53 4.65 15.34 1.89
N PHE A 54 3.53 14.83 2.39
CA PHE A 54 2.24 15.55 2.40
C PHE A 54 1.81 16.08 3.75
N GLY A 55 2.43 15.62 4.85
CA GLY A 55 2.11 16.09 6.19
C GLY A 55 2.46 17.56 6.42
N GLY A 56 3.30 18.17 5.56
CA GLY A 56 3.68 19.58 5.67
C GLY A 56 4.53 19.82 6.93
N THR A 57 3.92 20.33 7.99
CA THR A 57 4.59 20.66 9.26
C THR A 57 4.89 19.42 10.11
N ASP A 58 5.95 19.47 10.92
CA ASP A 58 6.31 18.38 11.84
C ASP A 58 5.18 18.04 12.83
N MET A 59 4.46 19.05 13.30
CA MET A 59 3.30 18.84 14.19
C MET A 59 2.22 18.01 13.51
N ASN A 60 1.89 18.32 12.26
CA ASN A 60 0.86 17.61 11.52
C ASN A 60 1.32 16.17 11.18
N LYS A 61 2.60 16.00 10.85
CA LYS A 61 3.22 14.68 10.67
C LYS A 61 3.09 13.81 11.92
N ASN A 62 3.48 14.35 13.08
CA ASN A 62 3.39 13.63 14.36
C ASN A 62 1.94 13.28 14.71
N ASN A 63 0.99 14.19 14.45
CA ASN A 63 -0.43 13.94 14.70
C ASN A 63 -0.96 12.83 13.78
N PHE A 64 -0.55 12.81 12.51
CA PHE A 64 -0.95 11.78 11.55
C PHE A 64 -0.47 10.39 11.99
N ASN A 65 0.79 10.29 12.43
CA ASN A 65 1.45 9.03 12.85
C ASN A 65 0.79 8.33 14.05
N VAL A 66 0.00 9.06 14.85
CA VAL A 66 -0.72 8.50 16.01
C VAL A 66 -2.24 8.45 15.81
N THR A 67 -2.76 9.04 14.74
CA THR A 67 -4.19 9.06 14.45
C THR A 67 -4.61 7.73 13.86
N THR A 68 -5.63 7.09 14.43
CA THR A 68 -6.14 5.81 13.91
C THR A 68 -6.64 5.95 12.46
N PRO A 69 -6.43 4.95 11.59
CA PRO A 69 -6.80 5.07 10.17
C PRO A 69 -8.26 5.44 9.91
N SER A 70 -9.17 5.01 10.80
CA SER A 70 -10.59 5.39 10.76
C SER A 70 -10.86 6.89 10.84
N SER A 71 -9.89 7.67 11.33
CA SER A 71 -10.00 9.10 11.62
C SER A 71 -9.06 9.95 10.76
N GLN A 72 -8.18 9.34 9.94
CA GLN A 72 -7.16 10.06 9.18
C GLN A 72 -7.72 10.83 7.97
N LEU A 73 -8.98 10.61 7.59
CA LEU A 73 -9.64 11.42 6.56
C LEU A 73 -9.64 12.93 6.87
N SER A 74 -9.50 13.33 8.13
CA SER A 74 -9.36 14.75 8.50
C SER A 74 -8.10 15.41 7.93
N PHE A 75 -7.11 14.64 7.50
CA PHE A 75 -5.85 15.15 6.92
C PHE A 75 -5.92 15.31 5.39
N GLN A 76 -6.96 14.78 4.74
CA GLN A 76 -7.14 14.88 3.28
C GLN A 76 -7.04 16.33 2.77
N PRO A 77 -7.69 17.34 3.39
CA PRO A 77 -7.58 18.72 2.90
C PRO A 77 -6.15 19.26 2.98
N SER A 78 -5.39 18.91 4.02
CA SER A 78 -3.99 19.32 4.15
C SER A 78 -3.11 18.68 3.07
N PHE A 79 -3.35 17.41 2.74
CA PHE A 79 -2.62 16.72 1.69
C PHE A 79 -2.92 17.33 0.31
N GLN A 80 -4.19 17.64 0.06
CA GLN A 80 -4.60 18.34 -1.16
C GLN A 80 -3.93 19.71 -1.27
N ASN A 81 -3.99 20.54 -0.23
CA ASN A 81 -3.35 21.84 -0.22
C ASN A 81 -1.84 21.74 -0.47
N GLN A 82 -1.16 20.76 0.15
CA GLN A 82 0.27 20.56 -0.04
C GLN A 82 0.62 20.21 -1.50
N ILE A 83 -0.20 19.40 -2.17
CA ILE A 83 -0.01 19.09 -3.60
C ILE A 83 -0.26 20.33 -4.46
N GLU A 84 -1.33 21.07 -4.18
CA GLU A 84 -1.62 22.34 -4.89
C GLU A 84 -0.49 23.35 -4.71
N ASP A 85 0.10 23.45 -3.51
CA ASP A 85 1.27 24.29 -3.23
C ASP A 85 2.50 23.85 -4.04
N TYR A 86 2.74 22.54 -4.21
CA TYR A 86 3.77 22.06 -5.12
C TYR A 86 3.50 22.49 -6.56
N TYR A 87 2.28 22.31 -7.06
CA TYR A 87 1.91 22.76 -8.41
C TYR A 87 2.05 24.27 -8.58
N ALA A 88 1.71 25.06 -7.56
CA ALA A 88 1.90 26.51 -7.57
C ALA A 88 3.39 26.89 -7.60
N ALA A 89 4.23 26.24 -6.79
CA ALA A 89 5.66 26.44 -6.81
C ALA A 89 6.27 26.11 -8.19
N TYR A 90 5.89 24.98 -8.78
CA TYR A 90 6.35 24.61 -10.12
C TYR A 90 5.81 25.56 -11.20
N SER A 91 4.58 26.05 -11.08
CA SER A 91 4.02 27.04 -11.99
C SER A 91 4.87 28.32 -12.03
N ASN A 92 5.31 28.79 -10.86
CA ASN A 92 6.17 29.96 -10.73
C ASN A 92 7.52 29.74 -11.43
N THR A 93 8.14 28.58 -11.24
CA THR A 93 9.41 28.24 -11.90
C THR A 93 9.25 28.05 -13.41
N ALA A 94 8.15 27.47 -13.86
CA ALA A 94 7.88 27.21 -15.28
C ALA A 94 7.40 28.45 -16.04
N GLY A 95 7.01 29.52 -15.35
CA GLY A 95 6.45 30.72 -15.97
C GLY A 95 5.09 30.50 -16.63
N THR A 96 4.37 29.45 -16.23
CA THR A 96 3.04 29.08 -16.73
C THR A 96 2.20 28.48 -15.61
N THR A 97 0.87 28.56 -15.72
CA THR A 97 -0.02 27.91 -14.77
C THR A 97 -0.06 26.41 -15.04
N LEU A 98 0.38 25.62 -14.05
CA LEU A 98 0.25 24.17 -14.01
C LEU A 98 -0.79 23.81 -12.96
N THR A 99 -1.69 22.91 -13.32
CA THR A 99 -2.67 22.31 -12.40
C THR A 99 -2.57 20.80 -12.47
N TYR A 100 -2.97 20.16 -11.37
CA TYR A 100 -3.17 18.72 -11.36
C TYR A 100 -4.17 18.31 -12.45
N GLU A 101 -3.89 17.21 -13.12
CA GLU A 101 -4.81 16.50 -14.01
C GLU A 101 -4.96 15.07 -13.50
N ASN A 102 -6.04 14.39 -13.88
CA ASN A 102 -6.24 13.01 -13.45
C ASN A 102 -5.00 12.17 -13.77
N ASN A 103 -4.55 11.41 -12.78
CA ASN A 103 -3.34 10.61 -12.91
C ASN A 103 -3.57 9.35 -13.78
N ILE A 104 -2.55 8.51 -13.90
CA ILE A 104 -2.60 7.26 -14.68
C ILE A 104 -3.71 6.29 -14.20
N LEU A 105 -4.21 6.45 -12.98
CA LEU A 105 -5.33 5.68 -12.43
C LEU A 105 -6.70 6.33 -12.71
N GLY A 106 -6.73 7.49 -13.36
CA GLY A 106 -7.92 8.29 -13.60
C GLY A 106 -8.42 9.04 -12.37
N LEU A 107 -7.65 9.10 -11.28
CA LEU A 107 -8.07 9.75 -10.03
C LEU A 107 -7.87 11.26 -10.12
N ASP A 108 -8.93 12.01 -9.81
CA ASP A 108 -8.81 13.44 -9.54
C ASP A 108 -8.09 13.68 -8.19
N LEU A 109 -7.70 14.93 -7.95
CA LEU A 109 -6.91 15.29 -6.76
C LEU A 109 -7.64 14.97 -5.44
N PRO A 110 -8.94 15.30 -5.28
CA PRO A 110 -9.67 14.92 -4.07
C PRO A 110 -9.74 13.41 -3.84
N THR A 111 -9.96 12.61 -4.90
CA THR A 111 -10.04 11.15 -4.79
C THR A 111 -8.67 10.56 -4.46
N LEU A 112 -7.60 11.02 -5.11
CA LEU A 112 -6.23 10.60 -4.82
C LEU A 112 -5.87 10.88 -3.36
N THR A 113 -6.06 12.12 -2.91
CA THR A 113 -5.70 12.53 -1.53
C THR A 113 -6.57 11.86 -0.48
N THR A 114 -7.81 11.50 -0.80
CA THR A 114 -8.63 10.65 0.06
C THR A 114 -7.96 9.29 0.25
N ALA A 115 -7.55 8.63 -0.84
CA ALA A 115 -6.87 7.34 -0.78
C ALA A 115 -5.51 7.40 -0.07
N LEU A 116 -4.74 8.48 -0.25
CA LEU A 116 -3.44 8.68 0.39
C LEU A 116 -3.56 9.08 1.87
N SER A 117 -4.64 9.76 2.26
CA SER A 117 -4.84 10.16 3.67
C SER A 117 -5.10 8.99 4.60
N ILE A 118 -5.52 7.84 4.08
CA ILE A 118 -5.75 6.64 4.87
C ILE A 118 -4.48 5.77 4.80
N ASP A 119 -3.73 5.76 5.90
CA ASP A 119 -2.45 5.08 6.01
C ASP A 119 -2.63 3.59 6.32
N VAL A 120 -3.11 2.86 5.32
CA VAL A 120 -3.32 1.41 5.40
C VAL A 120 -2.62 0.71 4.25
N LEU A 121 -1.97 -0.40 4.56
CA LEU A 121 -1.54 -1.37 3.57
C LEU A 121 -2.77 -2.11 3.05
N GLN A 122 -3.09 -1.90 1.78
CA GLN A 122 -4.04 -2.77 1.10
C GLN A 122 -3.32 -4.03 0.66
N VAL A 123 -4.00 -5.16 0.72
CA VAL A 123 -3.49 -6.45 0.24
C VAL A 123 -4.47 -7.00 -0.78
N THR A 124 -3.95 -7.61 -1.84
CA THR A 124 -4.81 -8.35 -2.77
C THR A 124 -4.89 -9.80 -2.32
N PRO A 125 -6.10 -10.37 -2.12
CA PRO A 125 -6.22 -11.77 -1.71
C PRO A 125 -5.72 -12.75 -2.77
N ASP A 126 -5.99 -12.46 -4.04
CA ASP A 126 -5.82 -13.39 -5.17
C ASP A 126 -4.85 -12.87 -6.24
N ALA A 127 -4.08 -11.82 -5.95
CA ALA A 127 -3.10 -11.25 -6.88
C ALA A 127 -1.81 -10.85 -6.15
N PRO A 128 -0.70 -10.68 -6.88
CA PRO A 128 0.55 -10.25 -6.28
C PRO A 128 0.40 -8.92 -5.55
N THR A 129 0.94 -8.86 -4.33
CA THR A 129 1.09 -7.61 -3.58
C THR A 129 2.20 -6.79 -4.20
N SER A 130 1.86 -5.64 -4.76
CA SER A 130 2.84 -4.73 -5.37
C SER A 130 2.35 -3.29 -5.24
N TYR A 131 3.31 -2.36 -5.23
CA TYR A 131 3.05 -0.95 -5.17
C TYR A 131 2.39 -0.45 -6.46
N PHE A 132 2.78 -1.01 -7.62
CA PHE A 132 2.11 -0.79 -8.91
C PHE A 132 2.51 -1.85 -9.94
N THR A 133 1.52 -2.56 -10.49
CA THR A 133 1.72 -3.43 -11.67
C THR A 133 0.82 -3.05 -12.83
N SER A 134 -0.34 -2.48 -12.53
CA SER A 134 -1.33 -2.01 -13.51
C SER A 134 -2.29 -1.03 -12.84
N THR A 135 -3.09 -0.33 -13.63
CA THR A 135 -4.15 0.55 -13.11
C THR A 135 -5.24 -0.21 -12.33
N SER A 136 -5.33 -1.53 -12.50
CA SER A 136 -6.22 -2.42 -11.74
C SER A 136 -5.57 -3.08 -10.51
N ASN A 137 -4.24 -2.99 -10.36
CA ASN A 137 -3.50 -3.53 -9.23
C ASN A 137 -2.39 -2.55 -8.84
N PHE A 138 -2.77 -1.60 -7.99
CA PHE A 138 -1.95 -0.51 -7.48
C PHE A 138 -2.12 -0.41 -5.97
N LEU A 139 -1.04 -0.01 -5.28
CA LEU A 139 -1.06 0.30 -3.86
C LEU A 139 -1.45 -0.89 -2.95
N THR A 140 -1.24 -2.12 -3.42
CA THR A 140 -1.59 -3.40 -2.76
C THR A 140 -0.39 -4.02 -2.04
N GLY A 141 0.35 -3.20 -1.29
CA GLY A 141 1.59 -3.60 -0.62
C GLY A 141 2.82 -3.18 -1.41
N ARG A 142 3.91 -3.95 -1.33
CA ARG A 142 5.11 -3.77 -2.16
C ARG A 142 5.89 -5.08 -2.32
N ALA A 143 6.41 -5.32 -3.51
CA ALA A 143 7.49 -6.25 -3.75
C ALA A 143 8.83 -5.61 -3.36
N ILE A 144 9.89 -6.44 -3.27
CA ILE A 144 11.23 -5.96 -2.92
C ILE A 144 11.76 -5.01 -3.99
N GLU A 145 11.52 -5.36 -5.25
CA GLU A 145 11.97 -4.67 -6.44
C GLU A 145 11.08 -3.49 -6.85
N ASP A 146 9.99 -3.22 -6.12
CA ASP A 146 9.12 -2.09 -6.43
C ASP A 146 9.83 -0.76 -6.15
N ASP A 147 9.93 0.07 -7.19
CA ASP A 147 10.37 1.45 -7.09
C ASP A 147 9.21 2.33 -6.58
N VAL A 148 9.06 2.32 -5.27
CA VAL A 148 7.95 2.99 -4.57
C VAL A 148 7.96 4.50 -4.80
N ILE A 149 9.14 5.11 -4.94
CA ILE A 149 9.26 6.56 -5.06
C ILE A 149 8.89 7.00 -6.47
N ASP A 150 9.42 6.35 -7.51
CA ASP A 150 9.06 6.67 -8.89
C ASP A 150 7.57 6.49 -9.14
N VAL A 151 6.97 5.40 -8.66
CA VAL A 151 5.51 5.20 -8.76
C VAL A 151 4.73 6.31 -8.04
N SER A 152 5.15 6.70 -6.84
CA SER A 152 4.50 7.78 -6.08
C SER A 152 4.58 9.10 -6.84
N LEU A 153 5.74 9.41 -7.42
CA LEU A 153 5.97 10.61 -8.22
C LEU A 153 5.13 10.59 -9.51
N ILE A 154 5.05 9.46 -10.21
CA ILE A 154 4.17 9.25 -11.37
C ILE A 154 2.70 9.50 -11.01
N LEU A 155 2.22 9.02 -9.87
CA LEU A 155 0.85 9.23 -9.43
C LEU A 155 0.50 10.71 -9.17
N LEU A 156 1.50 11.54 -8.85
CA LEU A 156 1.32 12.96 -8.51
C LEU A 156 1.56 13.88 -9.72
N PHE A 157 2.57 13.53 -10.52
CA PHE A 157 3.17 14.41 -11.53
C PHE A 157 3.13 13.81 -12.94
N GLY A 158 2.90 12.50 -13.08
CA GLY A 158 2.86 11.82 -14.38
C GLY A 158 1.64 12.15 -15.23
N GLY A 159 0.59 12.71 -14.63
CA GLY A 159 -0.64 13.02 -15.36
C GLY A 159 -1.35 11.76 -15.89
N ALA A 160 -2.19 11.92 -16.91
CA ALA A 160 -3.06 10.84 -17.39
C ALA A 160 -2.30 9.67 -18.04
N ASN A 161 -1.11 9.95 -18.58
CA ASN A 161 -0.27 8.96 -19.27
C ASN A 161 0.93 8.48 -18.42
N GLY A 162 1.16 9.10 -17.26
CA GLY A 162 2.29 8.79 -16.38
C GLY A 162 3.62 9.44 -16.76
N ASP A 163 3.68 10.25 -17.82
CA ASP A 163 4.92 10.79 -18.40
C ASP A 163 4.98 12.33 -18.55
N ARG A 164 3.99 13.06 -18.01
CA ARG A 164 3.81 14.51 -18.24
C ARG A 164 5.03 15.37 -17.92
N PHE A 165 5.75 15.08 -16.84
CA PHE A 165 6.90 15.87 -16.36
C PHE A 165 8.23 15.10 -16.44
N THR A 166 8.43 14.28 -17.47
CA THR A 166 9.67 13.50 -17.71
C THR A 166 10.85 14.34 -18.19
N SER A 167 10.63 15.42 -18.93
CA SER A 167 11.70 16.29 -19.45
C SER A 167 11.23 17.73 -19.62
N PRO A 168 12.05 18.75 -19.28
CA PRO A 168 13.37 18.68 -18.66
C PRO A 168 13.36 18.59 -17.11
N THR A 169 12.17 18.63 -16.48
CA THR A 169 12.02 18.73 -15.02
C THR A 169 12.18 17.41 -14.29
N ASN A 170 11.89 16.28 -14.94
CA ASN A 170 11.95 14.91 -14.40
C ASN A 170 11.31 14.76 -13.01
N LEU A 171 10.07 15.21 -12.85
CA LEU A 171 9.33 15.13 -11.57
C LEU A 171 8.70 13.77 -11.30
N VAL A 172 8.86 12.83 -12.23
CA VAL A 172 8.29 11.48 -12.15
C VAL A 172 9.30 10.44 -11.68
N SER A 173 10.54 10.83 -11.40
CA SER A 173 11.58 9.94 -10.89
C SER A 173 12.50 10.63 -9.89
N ASP A 174 12.92 9.90 -8.87
CA ASP A 174 13.97 10.37 -7.95
C ASP A 174 15.39 10.07 -8.46
N ASN A 175 15.49 9.32 -9.57
CA ASN A 175 16.73 8.83 -10.17
C ASN A 175 17.54 7.89 -9.26
N VAL A 176 16.86 7.18 -8.34
CA VAL A 176 17.45 6.22 -7.41
C VAL A 176 16.91 4.83 -7.71
N ALA A 177 17.64 4.08 -8.54
CA ALA A 177 17.33 2.69 -8.80
C ALA A 177 17.81 1.76 -7.69
N ILE A 178 17.19 0.58 -7.58
CA ILE A 178 17.72 -0.53 -6.79
C ILE A 178 19.10 -0.94 -7.32
N GLU A 179 20.06 -1.15 -6.42
CA GLU A 179 21.38 -1.62 -6.80
C GLU A 179 21.30 -3.03 -7.43
N PRO A 180 21.97 -3.26 -8.58
CA PRO A 180 21.97 -4.57 -9.22
C PRO A 180 22.48 -5.67 -8.29
N GLY A 181 21.70 -6.75 -8.15
CA GLY A 181 22.08 -7.92 -7.36
C GLY A 181 21.80 -7.82 -5.86
N VAL A 182 21.13 -6.75 -5.40
CA VAL A 182 20.74 -6.60 -3.99
C VAL A 182 19.57 -7.50 -3.58
N SER A 183 18.66 -7.85 -4.49
CA SER A 183 17.56 -8.77 -4.18
C SER A 183 17.87 -10.22 -4.60
N THR A 184 17.34 -11.18 -3.84
CA THR A 184 17.47 -12.61 -4.12
C THR A 184 16.12 -13.30 -3.94
N SER A 185 15.93 -14.45 -4.60
CA SER A 185 14.71 -15.27 -4.45
C SER A 185 14.74 -16.22 -3.24
N THR A 186 15.81 -16.18 -2.44
CA THR A 186 16.03 -17.08 -1.30
C THR A 186 16.41 -16.29 -0.06
N PHE A 187 15.86 -16.62 1.10
CA PHE A 187 16.22 -15.94 2.33
C PHE A 187 17.74 -15.97 2.61
N PRO A 188 18.38 -14.84 2.98
CA PRO A 188 17.82 -13.50 3.14
C PRO A 188 17.61 -12.81 1.78
N TYR A 189 16.37 -12.36 1.52
CA TYR A 189 15.95 -11.79 0.22
C TYR A 189 16.65 -10.49 -0.19
N LEU A 190 17.45 -9.91 0.72
CA LEU A 190 18.27 -8.73 0.50
C LEU A 190 19.71 -9.01 0.90
N THR A 191 20.67 -8.58 0.08
CA THR A 191 22.08 -8.59 0.46
C THR A 191 22.35 -7.53 1.53
N PRO A 192 23.18 -7.81 2.55
CA PRO A 192 23.59 -6.81 3.52
C PRO A 192 24.27 -5.62 2.85
N ALA A 193 24.02 -4.41 3.37
CA ALA A 193 24.71 -3.21 2.91
C ALA A 193 26.23 -3.33 3.19
N SER A 194 27.05 -2.96 2.20
CA SER A 194 28.49 -2.74 2.39
C SER A 194 28.78 -1.25 2.41
N PHE A 195 29.39 -0.75 3.49
CA PHE A 195 29.81 0.64 3.66
C PHE A 195 31.33 0.73 3.70
#